data_AF-E7N8E4-F1
#
_entry.id   AF-E7N8E4-F1
#
_cell.length_a   1.000
_cell.length_b   1.000
_cell.length_c   1.000
_cell.angle_alpha   90.00
_cell.angle_beta   90.00
_cell.angle_gamma   90.00
#
_symmetry.space_group_name_H-M   'P 1'
#
loop_
_entity.id
_entity.type
_entity.pdbx_description
1 polymer ?
#
loop_
_entity_poly.entity_id
_entity_poly.type
_entity_poly.pdbx_seq_one_letter_code
_entity_poly.pdbx_strand_id
1 'polypeptide(L)'
;MGLTFTVLLIAAAGLLCLGVVIGIALSRRERRAATSAADLAGLAGTDTAVPVLAALRSTVVVLDDDDEVLRASASAYTFNIVRDDAVVEPTVVAMVSRVR
;
A
#
# COMPACT_ATOMS: atom_id res chain seq x y z
N MET A 1 -13.11 41.02 15.12
CA MET A 1 -13.39 39.80 15.90
C MET A 1 -13.98 38.66 15.07
N GLY A 2 -14.95 38.89 14.17
CA GLY A 2 -15.55 37.82 13.34
C GLY A 2 -14.55 37.12 12.41
N LEU A 3 -13.82 37.87 11.57
CA LEU A 3 -12.91 37.33 10.55
C LEU A 3 -11.81 36.42 11.12
N THR A 4 -11.18 36.85 12.22
CA THR A 4 -10.13 36.08 12.91
C THR A 4 -10.66 34.76 13.45
N PHE A 5 -11.92 34.75 13.91
CA PHE A 5 -12.57 33.55 14.42
C PHE A 5 -12.93 32.58 13.30
N THR A 6 -13.39 33.09 12.14
CA THR A 6 -13.67 32.25 10.96
C THR A 6 -12.42 31.60 10.40
N VAL A 7 -11.31 32.35 10.30
CA VAL A 7 -10.02 31.82 9.83
C VAL A 7 -9.50 30.71 10.75
N LEU A 8 -9.63 30.90 12.07
CA LEU A 8 -9.20 29.92 13.06
C LEU A 8 -10.02 28.62 12.99
N LEU A 9 -11.33 28.72 12.76
CA LEU A 9 -12.20 27.55 12.55
C LEU A 9 -11.85 26.77 11.28
N ILE A 10 -11.59 27.46 10.17
CA ILE A 10 -11.21 26.80 8.91
C ILE A 10 -9.87 26.08 9.06
N ALA A 11 -8.88 26.71 9.70
CA ALA A 11 -7.58 26.11 9.95
C ALA A 11 -7.71 24.86 10.85
N ALA A 12 -8.49 24.94 11.93
CA ALA A 12 -8.74 23.81 12.81
C ALA A 12 -9.46 22.65 12.11
N ALA A 13 -10.49 22.95 11.31
CA ALA A 13 -11.21 21.96 10.53
C ALA A 13 -10.31 21.27 9.48
N GLY A 14 -9.46 22.04 8.81
CA GLY A 14 -8.48 21.50 7.85
C GLY A 14 -7.49 20.54 8.51
N LEU A 15 -6.98 20.91 9.69
CA LEU A 15 -6.01 20.09 10.42
C LEU A 15 -6.64 18.78 10.93
N LEU A 16 -7.88 18.85 11.43
CA LEU A 16 -8.63 17.67 11.87
C LEU A 16 -8.95 16.72 10.71
N CYS A 17 -9.37 17.27 9.57
CA CYS A 17 -9.69 16.47 8.39
C CYS A 17 -8.43 15.74 7.88
N LEU A 18 -7.29 16.43 7.83
CA LEU A 18 -6.00 15.85 7.45
C LEU A 18 -5.57 14.75 8.43
N GLY A 19 -5.68 14.99 9.73
CA GLY A 19 -5.35 14.01 10.77
C GLY A 19 -6.23 12.75 10.73
N VAL A 20 -7.53 12.90 10.42
CA VAL A 20 -8.46 11.77 10.28
C VAL A 20 -8.13 10.94 9.04
N VAL A 21 -7.83 11.57 7.90
CA VAL A 21 -7.45 10.86 6.67
C VAL A 21 -6.16 10.06 6.88
N ILE A 22 -5.14 10.67 7.48
CA ILE A 22 -3.87 10.00 7.79
C ILE A 22 -4.09 8.88 8.82
N GLY A 23 -4.87 9.13 9.87
CA GLY A 23 -5.19 8.15 10.90
C GLY A 23 -5.94 6.93 10.38
N ILE A 24 -6.88 7.13 9.44
CA ILE A 24 -7.60 6.02 8.79
C ILE A 24 -6.67 5.23 7.88
N ALA A 25 -5.82 5.89 7.09
CA ALA A 25 -4.85 5.21 6.24
C ALA A 25 -3.87 4.34 7.06
N LEU A 26 -3.32 4.88 8.15
CA LEU A 26 -2.43 4.16 9.05
C LEU A 26 -3.14 3.05 9.84
N SER A 27 -4.37 3.29 10.33
CA SER A 27 -5.11 2.26 11.07
C SER A 27 -5.52 1.08 10.19
N ARG A 28 -5.79 1.31 8.90
CA ARG A 28 -5.99 0.24 7.91
C ARG A 28 -4.70 -0.54 7.68
N ARG A 29 -3.56 0.15 7.58
CA ARG A 29 -2.23 -0.46 7.45
C ARG A 29 -1.91 -1.38 8.64
N GLU A 30 -2.14 -0.92 9.87
CA GLU A 30 -1.86 -1.70 11.09
C GLU A 30 -2.78 -2.92 11.24
N ARG A 31 -4.09 -2.75 10.97
CA ARG A 31 -5.03 -3.88 11.04
C ARG A 31 -4.73 -4.95 9.99
N ARG A 32 -4.33 -4.57 8.77
CA ARG A 32 -3.93 -5.53 7.73
C ARG A 32 -2.56 -6.14 7.99
N ALA A 33 -1.60 -5.43 8.58
CA ALA A 33 -0.32 -6.03 8.99
C ALA A 33 -0.52 -7.18 10.01
N ALA A 34 -1.47 -7.01 10.95
CA ALA A 34 -1.83 -8.08 11.89
C ALA A 34 -2.52 -9.27 11.18
N THR A 35 -3.36 -9.02 10.17
CA THR A 35 -3.98 -10.08 9.36
C THR A 35 -2.98 -10.78 8.44
N SER A 36 -2.08 -10.04 7.77
CA SER A 36 -1.01 -10.60 6.94
C SER A 36 -0.01 -11.40 7.75
N ALA A 37 0.30 -11.02 9.00
CA ALA A 37 1.12 -11.84 9.88
C ALA A 37 0.43 -13.16 10.26
N ALA A 38 -0.89 -13.14 10.48
CA ALA A 38 -1.68 -14.34 10.72
C ALA A 38 -1.82 -15.21 9.47
N ASP A 39 -1.95 -14.62 8.28
CA ASP A 39 -2.05 -15.32 7.00
C ASP A 39 -0.68 -15.88 6.56
N LEU A 40 0.42 -15.18 6.83
CA LEU A 40 1.79 -15.64 6.63
C LEU A 40 2.12 -16.83 7.57
N ALA A 41 1.57 -16.83 8.79
CA ALA A 41 1.64 -17.99 9.69
C ALA A 41 0.83 -19.19 9.17
N GLY A 42 -0.25 -18.96 8.42
CA GLY A 42 -1.02 -20.00 7.71
C GLY A 42 -0.34 -20.52 6.44
N LEU A 43 0.29 -19.62 5.67
CA LEU A 43 1.01 -19.91 4.43
C LEU A 43 2.40 -20.54 4.64
N ALA A 44 2.98 -20.41 5.83
CA ALA A 44 4.18 -21.15 6.24
C ALA A 44 3.98 -22.68 6.21
N GLY A 45 2.73 -23.17 6.06
CA GLY A 45 2.41 -24.57 5.80
C GLY A 45 2.33 -24.96 4.31
N THR A 46 2.42 -24.02 3.36
CA THR A 46 2.22 -24.29 1.91
C THR A 46 3.37 -23.74 1.07
N ASP A 47 4.45 -24.50 1.05
CA ASP A 47 5.80 -24.18 0.57
C ASP A 47 6.00 -24.28 -0.96
N THR A 48 5.05 -23.78 -1.79
CA THR A 48 5.12 -24.01 -3.26
C THR A 48 5.02 -22.76 -4.14
N ALA A 49 4.55 -21.62 -3.65
CA ALA A 49 4.43 -20.41 -4.48
C ALA A 49 5.67 -19.49 -4.43
N VAL A 50 6.43 -19.53 -3.34
CA VAL A 50 7.65 -18.71 -3.15
C VAL A 50 8.77 -19.08 -4.14
N PRO A 51 9.05 -20.37 -4.43
CA PRO A 51 10.15 -20.74 -5.33
C PRO A 51 9.85 -20.43 -6.80
N VAL A 52 8.58 -20.57 -7.22
CA VAL A 52 8.17 -20.37 -8.63
C VAL A 52 8.34 -18.92 -9.05
N LEU A 53 7.96 -17.97 -8.18
CA LEU A 53 8.16 -16.53 -8.45
C LEU A 53 9.63 -16.13 -8.44
N ALA A 54 10.47 -16.80 -7.66
CA ALA A 54 11.92 -16.57 -7.65
C ALA A 54 12.65 -17.15 -8.88
N ALA A 55 12.07 -18.17 -9.53
CA ALA A 55 12.64 -18.83 -10.70
C ALA A 55 12.36 -18.09 -12.02
N LEU A 56 11.36 -17.21 -12.08
CA LEU A 56 11.11 -16.38 -13.25
C LEU A 56 12.13 -15.23 -13.34
N ARG A 57 12.80 -15.10 -14.49
CA ARG A 57 13.64 -13.94 -14.85
C ARG A 57 12.82 -12.68 -15.17
N SER A 58 11.62 -12.58 -14.60
CA SER A 58 10.66 -11.49 -14.79
C SER A 58 10.32 -10.92 -13.42
N THR A 59 10.08 -9.61 -13.34
CA THR A 59 9.62 -8.97 -12.11
C THR A 59 8.10 -9.10 -12.03
N VAL A 60 7.59 -9.64 -10.92
CA VAL A 60 6.15 -9.93 -10.73
C VAL A 60 5.65 -9.21 -9.47
N VAL A 61 4.49 -8.56 -9.58
CA VAL A 61 3.79 -7.86 -8.50
C VAL A 61 2.31 -8.25 -8.57
N VAL A 62 1.73 -8.64 -7.44
CA VAL A 62 0.31 -8.99 -7.28
C VAL A 62 -0.37 -7.85 -6.54
N LEU A 63 -1.42 -7.29 -7.13
CA LEU A 63 -2.18 -6.17 -6.60
C LEU A 63 -3.60 -6.59 -6.17
N ASP A 64 -4.13 -5.92 -5.16
CA ASP A 64 -5.53 -5.94 -4.76
C ASP A 64 -6.36 -4.97 -5.65
N ASP A 65 -7.68 -4.97 -5.49
CA ASP A 65 -8.61 -4.06 -6.17
C ASP A 65 -8.33 -2.58 -5.86
N ASP A 66 -7.66 -2.29 -4.74
CA ASP A 66 -7.25 -0.95 -4.31
C ASP A 66 -5.85 -0.52 -4.82
N ASP A 67 -5.25 -1.24 -5.78
CA ASP A 67 -3.87 -1.05 -6.29
C ASP A 67 -2.75 -1.26 -5.24
N GLU A 68 -3.10 -1.84 -4.09
CA GLU A 68 -2.19 -2.21 -3.01
C GLU A 68 -1.48 -3.54 -3.33
N VAL A 69 -0.19 -3.64 -3.03
CA VAL A 69 0.65 -4.80 -3.30
C VAL A 69 0.43 -5.87 -2.24
N LEU A 70 -0.16 -6.99 -2.66
CA LEU A 70 -0.32 -8.19 -1.83
C LEU A 70 0.96 -9.02 -1.79
N ARG A 71 1.70 -9.06 -2.90
CA ARG A 71 2.94 -9.83 -3.00
C ARG A 71 3.82 -9.32 -4.13
N ALA A 72 5.13 -9.32 -3.93
CA ALA A 72 6.07 -8.92 -4.97
C ALA A 72 7.30 -9.84 -5.00
N SER A 73 7.88 -10.01 -6.18
CA SER A 73 9.19 -10.65 -6.33
C SER A 73 10.28 -9.80 -5.69
N ALA A 74 11.36 -10.42 -5.21
CA ALA A 74 12.50 -9.70 -4.61
C ALA A 74 13.08 -8.62 -5.54
N SER A 75 13.11 -8.90 -6.84
CA SER A 75 13.53 -7.95 -7.87
C SER A 75 12.69 -6.68 -7.93
N ALA A 76 11.39 -6.74 -7.62
CA ALA A 76 10.52 -5.55 -7.60
C ALA A 76 10.94 -4.56 -6.51
N TYR A 77 11.38 -5.07 -5.35
CA TYR A 77 11.95 -4.25 -4.29
C TYR A 77 13.35 -3.76 -4.65
N THR A 78 14.20 -4.62 -5.21
CA THR A 78 15.57 -4.25 -5.64
C THR A 78 15.56 -3.14 -6.68
N PHE A 79 14.62 -3.17 -7.63
CA PHE A 79 14.48 -2.14 -8.66
C PHE A 79 13.59 -0.96 -8.21
N ASN A 80 13.21 -0.91 -6.93
CA ASN A 80 12.38 0.15 -6.36
C ASN A 80 11.08 0.39 -7.15
N ILE A 81 10.49 -0.70 -7.68
CA ILE A 81 9.19 -0.70 -8.34
C ILE A 81 8.08 -0.75 -7.28
N VAL A 82 8.31 -1.45 -6.16
CA VAL A 82 7.40 -1.56 -5.02
C VAL A 82 8.05 -1.01 -3.76
N ARG A 83 7.29 -0.22 -2.99
CA ARG A 83 7.68 0.28 -1.68
C ARG A 83 6.44 0.54 -0.84
N ASP A 84 6.52 0.27 0.47
CA ASP A 84 5.41 0.50 1.41
C ASP A 84 4.09 -0.11 0.92
N ASP A 85 4.15 -1.33 0.37
CA ASP A 85 3.01 -2.06 -0.19
C ASP A 85 2.31 -1.35 -1.36
N ALA A 86 2.97 -0.40 -2.03
CA ALA A 86 2.46 0.26 -3.22
C ALA A 86 3.45 0.16 -4.39
N VAL A 87 2.92 0.20 -5.61
CA VAL A 87 3.73 0.41 -6.81
C VAL A 87 4.12 1.87 -6.88
N VAL A 88 5.41 2.16 -6.81
CA VAL A 88 5.94 3.53 -6.80
C VAL A 88 6.54 3.95 -8.14
N GLU A 89 6.83 2.99 -9.03
CA GLU A 89 7.37 3.28 -10.36
C GLU A 89 6.26 3.82 -11.29
N PRO A 90 6.33 5.10 -11.74
CA PRO A 90 5.23 5.75 -12.45
C PRO A 90 4.81 5.05 -13.74
N THR A 91 5.80 4.49 -14.46
CA THR A 91 5.55 3.76 -15.70
C THR A 91 4.70 2.52 -15.45
N VAL A 92 4.96 1.81 -14.35
CA VAL A 92 4.25 0.58 -13.97
C VAL A 92 2.86 0.92 -13.44
N VAL A 93 2.71 1.98 -12.64
CA VAL A 93 1.39 2.49 -12.23
C VAL A 93 0.52 2.80 -13.45
N ALA A 94 1.08 3.50 -14.44
CA ALA A 94 0.37 3.79 -15.68
C ALA A 94 0.03 2.52 -16.50
N MET A 95 0.79 1.43 -16.34
CA MET A 95 0.44 0.13 -16.94
C MET A 95 -0.74 -0.52 -16.24
N VAL A 96 -0.74 -0.51 -14.90
CA VAL A 96 -1.82 -1.07 -14.08
C VAL A 96 -3.14 -0.34 -14.36
N SER A 97 -3.11 1.00 -14.41
CA SER A 97 -4.32 1.80 -14.70
C SER A 97 -4.90 1.57 -16.10
N ARG A 98 -4.14 0.98 -17.05
CA ARG A 98 -4.64 0.66 -18.39
C ARG A 98 -5.34 -0.69 -18.47
N VAL A 99 -5.09 -1.59 -17.53
CA VAL A 99 -5.61 -2.97 -17.55
C VAL A 99 -6.70 -3.21 -16.50
N ARG A 100 -6.98 -2.20 -15.69
CA ARG A 100 -8.13 -2.12 -14.79
C ARG A 100 -9.34 -1.55 -15.52
#